data_AF-A0AAQ0CIT9-F1
#
_entry.id   AF-A0AAQ0CIT9-F1
#
_cell.length_a   1.000
_cell.length_b   1.000
_cell.length_c   1.000
_cell.angle_alpha   90.00
_cell.angle_beta   90.00
_cell.angle_gamma   90.00
#
_symmetry.space_group_name_H-M   'P 1'
#
loop_
_entity.id
_entity.type
_entity.pdbx_description
1 polymer ?
#
loop_
_entity_poly.entity_id
_entity_poly.type
_entity_poly.pdbx_seq_one_letter_code
_entity_poly.pdbx_strand_id
1 'polypeptide(L)'
;MSTKKYLVVSSHESEFPNPITFRKGDPLIVGEEYKGTEEWDNWFFCSSPGQEPGWVPGQVIERLEGSEGRALDDYTARELNVLAGERLTGARILNGWLWCEKSISKESGWVPLENLQEVEE
;
A
#
# COMPACT_ATOMS: atom_id res chain seq x y z
N MET A 1 1.25 18.54 9.63
CA MET A 1 0.88 18.06 8.29
C MET A 1 -0.63 17.98 8.27
N SER A 2 -1.30 18.63 7.32
CA SER A 2 -2.75 18.61 7.24
C SER A 2 -3.22 17.21 6.82
N THR A 3 -3.97 16.54 7.68
CA THR A 3 -4.60 15.26 7.37
C THR A 3 -5.83 15.51 6.51
N LYS A 4 -5.86 14.91 5.32
CA LYS A 4 -7.00 15.03 4.39
C LYS A 4 -8.06 13.99 4.72
N LYS A 5 -9.33 14.34 4.52
CA LYS A 5 -10.47 13.44 4.72
C LYS A 5 -10.94 12.88 3.38
N TYR A 6 -11.36 11.62 3.42
CA TYR A 6 -11.82 10.90 2.23
C TYR A 6 -13.13 10.19 2.54
N LEU A 7 -14.04 10.20 1.56
CA LEU A 7 -15.24 9.37 1.52
C LEU A 7 -14.95 8.17 0.63
N VAL A 8 -15.27 6.96 1.12
CA VAL A 8 -15.22 5.75 0.30
C VAL A 8 -16.41 5.76 -0.65
N VAL A 9 -16.14 5.81 -1.96
CA VAL A 9 -17.19 5.81 -3.00
C VAL A 9 -17.43 4.42 -3.59
N SER A 10 -16.47 3.50 -3.43
CA SER A 10 -16.58 2.09 -3.81
C SER A 10 -15.95 1.22 -2.73
N SER A 11 -16.59 0.10 -2.39
CA SER A 11 -16.08 -0.82 -1.37
C SER A 11 -14.80 -1.53 -1.86
N HIS A 12 -13.93 -1.86 -0.93
CA HIS A 12 -12.69 -2.59 -1.19
C HIS A 12 -12.48 -3.63 -0.08
N GLU A 13 -12.14 -4.85 -0.48
CA GLU A 13 -11.81 -5.96 0.41
C GLU A 13 -10.43 -6.48 0.03
N SER A 14 -9.56 -6.64 1.03
CA SER A 14 -8.20 -7.12 0.86
C SER A 14 -8.21 -8.55 0.35
N GLU A 15 -7.48 -8.79 -0.75
CA GLU A 15 -7.20 -10.13 -1.24
C GLU A 15 -5.98 -10.77 -0.54
N PHE A 16 -5.29 -10.01 0.31
CA PHE A 16 -4.03 -10.38 0.96
C PHE A 16 -4.16 -10.39 2.50
N PRO A 17 -4.61 -11.51 3.11
CA PRO A 17 -4.80 -11.58 4.55
C PRO A 17 -3.49 -11.57 5.35
N ASN A 18 -2.37 -11.97 4.74
CA ASN A 18 -1.03 -12.00 5.34
C ASN A 18 -0.08 -11.04 4.60
N PRO A 19 -0.24 -9.72 4.76
CA PRO A 19 0.51 -8.75 3.95
C PRO A 19 2.00 -8.79 4.29
N ILE A 20 2.83 -8.79 3.25
CA ILE A 20 4.28 -8.61 3.40
C ILE A 20 4.57 -7.34 4.22
N THR A 21 5.40 -7.47 5.25
CA THR A 21 5.72 -6.40 6.20
C THR A 21 7.18 -6.46 6.60
N PHE A 22 7.90 -5.36 6.44
CA PHE A 22 9.33 -5.30 6.72
C PHE A 22 9.75 -3.92 7.22
N ARG A 23 10.96 -3.86 7.76
CA ARG A 23 11.59 -2.64 8.24
C ARG A 23 12.64 -2.15 7.26
N LYS A 24 12.96 -0.85 7.38
CA LYS A 24 14.10 -0.27 6.70
C LYS A 24 15.37 -1.08 6.95
N GLY A 25 16.09 -1.38 5.87
CA GLY A 25 17.31 -2.16 5.87
C GLY A 25 17.12 -3.66 5.72
N ASP A 26 15.88 -4.18 5.83
CA ASP A 26 15.62 -5.60 5.65
C ASP A 26 15.91 -6.04 4.20
N PRO A 27 16.41 -7.28 3.99
CA PRO A 27 16.64 -7.82 2.67
C PRO A 27 15.31 -8.18 1.99
N LEU A 28 15.24 -7.92 0.69
CA LEU A 28 14.11 -8.26 -0.17
C LEU A 28 14.60 -9.02 -1.40
N ILE A 29 13.78 -9.93 -1.91
CA ILE A 29 13.91 -10.45 -3.27
C ILE A 29 12.86 -9.77 -4.13
N VAL A 30 13.33 -9.06 -5.15
CA VAL A 30 12.53 -8.28 -6.08
C VAL A 30 12.17 -9.17 -7.27
N GLY A 31 10.87 -9.40 -7.45
CA GLY A 31 10.32 -10.12 -8.59
C GLY A 31 9.85 -9.20 -9.71
N GLU A 32 8.71 -9.57 -10.29
CA GLU A 32 8.13 -8.88 -11.44
C GLU A 32 7.63 -7.47 -11.10
N GLU A 33 7.74 -6.58 -12.08
CA GLU A 33 7.07 -5.28 -12.06
C GLU A 33 5.62 -5.46 -12.49
N TYR A 34 4.70 -4.79 -11.81
CA TYR A 34 3.30 -4.74 -12.20
C TYR A 34 3.17 -4.13 -13.60
N LYS A 35 2.34 -4.75 -14.44
CA LYS A 35 2.05 -4.30 -15.80
C LYS A 35 0.55 -4.31 -16.04
N GLY A 36 -0.12 -3.27 -15.53
CA GLY A 36 -1.53 -3.00 -15.75
C GLY A 36 -1.77 -1.76 -16.58
N THR A 37 -3.04 -1.42 -16.76
CA THR A 37 -3.49 -0.16 -17.38
C THR A 37 -3.89 0.89 -16.34
N GLU A 38 -4.04 0.44 -15.09
CA GLU A 38 -4.31 1.22 -13.90
C GLU A 38 -3.08 2.10 -13.58
N GLU A 39 -3.28 3.22 -12.88
CA GLU A 39 -2.19 4.12 -12.45
C GLU A 39 -1.32 3.53 -11.31
N TRP A 40 -1.09 2.22 -11.37
CA TRP A 40 -0.32 1.40 -10.44
C TRP A 40 1.05 1.06 -11.05
N ASP A 41 1.64 1.99 -11.78
CA ASP A 41 3.01 1.83 -12.24
C ASP A 41 3.98 1.74 -11.06
N ASN A 42 5.17 1.16 -11.27
CA ASN A 42 6.26 1.11 -10.29
C ASN A 42 5.93 0.30 -9.03
N TRP A 43 5.04 -0.70 -9.12
CA TRP A 43 4.85 -1.75 -8.11
C TRP A 43 5.66 -2.99 -8.47
N PHE A 44 6.23 -3.66 -7.47
CA PHE A 44 7.01 -4.87 -7.67
C PHE A 44 6.59 -5.97 -6.71
N PHE A 45 6.44 -7.19 -7.23
CA PHE A 45 6.10 -8.34 -6.42
C PHE A 45 7.35 -8.83 -5.70
N CYS A 46 7.44 -8.56 -4.40
CA CYS A 46 8.61 -8.84 -3.60
C CYS A 46 8.36 -9.96 -2.60
N SER A 47 9.43 -10.65 -2.21
CA SER A 47 9.40 -11.60 -1.09
C SER A 47 10.38 -11.18 0.01
N SER A 48 10.03 -11.51 1.24
CA SER A 48 10.83 -11.29 2.45
C SER A 48 10.92 -12.62 3.23
N PRO A 49 12.04 -12.92 3.91
CA PRO A 49 12.21 -14.20 4.60
C PRO A 49 11.07 -14.52 5.57
N GLY A 50 10.43 -15.68 5.38
CA GLY A 50 9.39 -16.19 6.29
C GLY A 50 8.01 -15.55 6.13
N GLN A 51 7.77 -14.78 5.06
CA GLN A 51 6.50 -14.11 4.79
C GLN A 51 5.92 -14.52 3.44
N GLU A 52 4.61 -14.35 3.27
CA GLU A 52 4.00 -14.40 1.95
C GLU A 52 4.53 -13.23 1.10
N PRO A 53 4.83 -13.44 -0.19
CA PRO A 53 5.19 -12.35 -1.09
C PRO A 53 4.04 -11.34 -1.26
N GLY A 54 4.37 -10.11 -1.63
CA GLY A 54 3.36 -9.09 -1.87
C GLY A 54 3.90 -7.91 -2.66
N TRP A 55 2.97 -7.03 -3.05
CA TRP A 55 3.29 -5.84 -3.82
C TRP A 55 3.96 -4.76 -2.95
N VAL A 56 5.09 -4.27 -3.44
CA VAL A 56 5.91 -3.24 -2.80
C VAL A 56 6.19 -2.12 -3.80
N PRO A 57 6.03 -0.84 -3.42
CA PRO A 57 6.27 0.25 -4.35
C PRO A 57 7.79 0.42 -4.54
N GLY A 58 8.23 0.64 -5.78
CA GLY A 58 9.65 0.77 -6.11
C GLY A 58 10.37 1.87 -5.32
N GLN A 59 9.63 2.89 -4.87
CA GLN A 59 10.14 3.98 -4.02
C GLN A 59 10.69 3.52 -2.67
N VAL A 60 10.24 2.38 -2.13
CA VAL A 60 10.72 1.84 -0.85
C VAL A 60 11.78 0.74 -1.03
N ILE A 61 12.28 0.53 -2.25
CA ILE A 61 13.24 -0.53 -2.55
C ILE A 61 14.52 0.07 -3.14
N GLU A 62 15.66 -0.30 -2.57
CA GLU A 62 16.96 -0.19 -3.21
C GLU A 62 17.21 -1.44 -4.04
N ARG A 63 17.46 -1.28 -5.34
CA ARG A 63 17.83 -2.38 -6.24
C ARG A 63 19.31 -2.69 -6.08
N LEU A 64 19.63 -3.94 -5.76
CA LEU A 64 20.98 -4.47 -5.72
C LEU A 64 21.24 -5.33 -6.96
N GLU A 65 22.33 -6.11 -6.98
CA GLU A 65 22.65 -6.96 -8.12
C GLU A 65 21.60 -8.07 -8.30
N GLY A 66 21.18 -8.29 -9.56
CA GLY A 66 20.19 -9.31 -9.89
C GLY A 66 18.79 -9.00 -9.33
N SER A 67 18.21 -9.96 -8.62
CA SER A 67 16.89 -9.83 -7.97
C SER A 67 16.99 -9.41 -6.51
N GLU A 68 18.19 -9.09 -6.01
CA GLU A 68 18.34 -8.66 -4.62
C GLU A 68 17.90 -7.21 -4.45
N GLY A 69 17.33 -6.92 -3.29
CA GLY A 69 16.97 -5.58 -2.90
C GLY A 69 17.08 -5.36 -1.40
N ARG A 70 17.04 -4.10 -1.00
CA ARG A 70 17.02 -3.69 0.40
C ARG A 70 15.92 -2.68 0.64
N ALA A 71 15.18 -2.83 1.74
CA ALA A 71 14.13 -1.88 2.11
C ALA A 71 14.73 -0.50 2.45
N LEU A 72 14.25 0.56 1.80
CA LEU A 72 14.65 1.94 2.07
C LEU A 72 13.87 2.56 3.23
N ASP A 73 12.67 2.06 3.50
CA ASP A 73 11.72 2.50 4.53
C ASP A 73 10.99 1.30 5.15
N ASP A 74 10.36 1.52 6.31
CA ASP A 74 9.37 0.59 6.86
C ASP A 74 8.14 0.55 5.94
N TYR A 75 7.63 -0.66 5.65
CA TYR A 75 6.50 -0.84 4.75
C TYR A 75 5.68 -2.09 5.09
N THR A 76 4.39 -2.01 4.81
CA THR A 76 3.48 -3.16 4.78
C THR A 76 2.53 -3.04 3.60
N ALA A 77 2.26 -4.16 2.92
CA ALA A 77 1.25 -4.25 1.86
C ALA A 77 -0.17 -4.42 2.42
N ARG A 78 -0.40 -4.10 3.70
CA ARG A 78 -1.71 -4.23 4.32
C ARG A 78 -2.73 -3.33 3.64
N GLU A 79 -3.73 -3.94 3.03
CA GLU A 79 -4.92 -3.29 2.50
C GLU A 79 -5.98 -3.14 3.60
N LEU A 80 -6.79 -2.09 3.49
CA LEU A 80 -7.86 -1.79 4.45
C LEU A 80 -9.21 -2.16 3.87
N ASN A 81 -9.93 -3.07 4.54
CA ASN A 81 -11.31 -3.39 4.18
C ASN A 81 -12.22 -2.20 4.45
N VAL A 82 -12.91 -1.70 3.43
CA VAL A 82 -13.78 -0.52 3.51
C VAL A 82 -15.08 -0.71 2.75
N LEU A 83 -16.15 -0.13 3.27
CA LEU A 83 -17.46 -0.06 2.65
C LEU A 83 -17.73 1.34 2.12
N ALA A 84 -18.45 1.42 0.99
CA ALA A 84 -18.94 2.69 0.47
C ALA A 84 -19.73 3.47 1.55
N GLY A 85 -19.42 4.76 1.66
CA GLY A 85 -19.95 5.66 2.69
C GLY A 85 -19.07 5.80 3.95
N GLU A 86 -18.05 4.96 4.13
CA GLU A 86 -17.09 5.13 5.23
C GLU A 86 -16.24 6.40 5.07
N ARG A 87 -15.84 7.00 6.20
CA ARG A 87 -14.97 8.18 6.25
C ARG A 87 -13.58 7.82 6.78
N LEU A 88 -12.58 8.14 5.98
CA LEU A 88 -11.17 7.83 6.24
C LEU A 88 -10.35 9.10 6.41
N THR A 89 -9.22 8.96 7.09
CA THR A 89 -8.16 9.97 7.11
C THR A 89 -6.98 9.46 6.29
N GLY A 90 -6.56 10.23 5.29
CA GLY A 90 -5.43 9.88 4.43
C GLY A 90 -4.11 10.45 4.94
N ALA A 91 -3.03 9.68 4.80
CA ALA A 91 -1.69 10.07 5.24
C ALA A 91 -0.65 10.11 4.11
N ARG A 92 -0.55 9.06 3.29
CA ARG A 92 0.50 8.90 2.27
C ARG A 92 -0.07 8.27 1.01
N ILE A 93 0.24 8.84 -0.16
CA ILE A 93 -0.11 8.26 -1.46
C ILE A 93 1.13 7.59 -2.05
N LEU A 94 0.96 6.37 -2.58
CA LEU A 94 1.97 5.65 -3.36
C LEU A 94 1.29 4.96 -4.55
N ASN A 95 1.74 5.26 -5.77
CA ASN A 95 1.38 4.54 -6.99
C ASN A 95 -0.12 4.21 -7.11
N GLY A 96 -1.00 5.21 -6.95
CA GLY A 96 -2.46 5.03 -7.06
C GLY A 96 -3.17 4.54 -5.78
N TRP A 97 -2.46 4.35 -4.67
CA TRP A 97 -3.03 3.91 -3.39
C TRP A 97 -2.81 4.93 -2.29
N LEU A 98 -3.78 5.06 -1.38
CA LEU A 98 -3.72 5.94 -0.22
C LEU A 98 -3.68 5.12 1.08
N TRP A 99 -2.67 5.37 1.91
CA TRP A 99 -2.64 4.88 3.28
C TRP A 99 -3.69 5.63 4.11
N CYS A 100 -4.69 4.89 4.53
CA CYS A 100 -5.85 5.39 5.24
C CYS A 100 -5.90 4.88 6.68
N GLU A 101 -6.52 5.66 7.55
CA GLU A 101 -6.95 5.23 8.88
C GLU A 101 -8.47 5.39 9.00
N LYS A 102 -9.16 4.39 9.56
CA LYS A 102 -10.59 4.51 9.85
C LYS A 102 -10.82 5.55 10.94
N SER A 103 -11.91 6.31 10.83
CA SER A 103 -12.24 7.32 11.86
C SER A 103 -12.78 6.68 13.15
N ILE A 104 -13.38 5.49 13.04
CA ILE A 104 -14.11 4.81 14.14
C ILE A 104 -13.26 3.71 14.79
N SER A 105 -12.32 3.10 14.05
CA SER A 105 -11.39 2.08 14.54
C SER A 105 -9.94 2.54 14.34
N LYS A 106 -8.98 1.93 15.04
CA LYS A 106 -7.54 2.19 14.83
C LYS A 106 -6.96 1.39 13.66
N GLU A 107 -7.81 0.86 12.79
CA GLU A 107 -7.39 0.11 11.63
C GLU A 107 -6.87 1.07 10.56
N SER A 108 -5.79 0.65 9.91
CA SER A 108 -5.17 1.41 8.83
C SER A 108 -4.70 0.47 7.73
N GLY A 109 -4.46 0.99 6.54
CA GLY A 109 -4.08 0.19 5.38
C GLY A 109 -4.24 0.96 4.09
N TRP A 110 -3.75 0.38 3.01
CA TRP A 110 -3.89 0.93 1.67
C TRP A 110 -5.32 0.76 1.15
N VAL A 111 -5.83 1.78 0.47
CA VAL A 111 -7.08 1.74 -0.30
C VAL A 111 -6.79 2.36 -1.68
N PRO A 112 -7.31 1.80 -2.78
CA PRO A 112 -7.14 2.38 -4.11
C PRO A 112 -7.71 3.80 -4.15
N LEU A 113 -6.98 4.75 -4.74
CA LEU A 113 -7.45 6.14 -4.87
C LEU A 113 -8.73 6.24 -5.68
N GLU A 114 -8.92 5.37 -6.68
CA GLU A 114 -10.15 5.30 -7.48
C GLU A 114 -11.41 4.98 -6.64
N ASN A 115 -11.23 4.34 -5.47
CA ASN A 115 -12.32 4.03 -4.54
C ASN A 115 -12.61 5.17 -3.56
N LEU A 116 -11.88 6.29 -3.65
CA LEU A 116 -11.93 7.39 -2.71
C LEU A 116 -12.25 8.73 -3.38
N GLN A 117 -12.98 9.57 -2.64
CA GLN A 117 -13.18 10.96 -2.98
C GLN A 117 -12.68 11.85 -1.84
N GLU A 118 -11.76 12.75 -2.13
CA GLU A 118 -11.34 13.78 -1.16
C GLU A 118 -12.54 14.68 -0.82
N VAL A 119 -12.74 14.92 0.47
CA VAL A 119 -13.82 15.79 0.96
C VAL A 119 -13.21 16.92 1.80
N GLU A 120 -13.66 18.14 1.55
CA GLU A 120 -13.40 19.27 2.44
C GLU A 120 -14.19 19.08 3.75
N GLU A 121 -13.62 19.54 4.86
CA GLU A 121 -14.22 19.41 6.19
C GLU A 121 -15.41 20.37 6.38
#